data_AF-A0A5A8AFV5-F1
#
_entry.id   AF-A0A5A8AFV5-F1
#
_cell.length_a   1.000
_cell.length_b   1.000
_cell.length_c   1.000
_cell.angle_alpha   90.00
_cell.angle_beta   90.00
_cell.angle_gamma   90.00
#
_symmetry.space_group_name_H-M   'P 1'
#
loop_
_entity.id
_entity.type
_entity.pdbx_description
1 polymer ?
#
loop_
_entity_poly.entity_id
_entity_poly.type
_entity_poly.pdbx_seq_one_letter_code
_entity_poly.pdbx_strand_id
1 'polypeptide(L)'
;MAISSKNKRRVSVGNKEYLWWVFDEYDQTELDGIQVKAVCSDQTHFIKYGLQQKPDDRKLVLAWENYTKLVHLSSPPVFEDNEGIISTAGVKEMIQWCKKERHRIQYSCDGNKNDLTETEQQLLLKEYRKN
;
A
#
# COMPACT_ATOMS: atom_id res chain seq x y z
N MET A 1 15.55 -5.45 7.18
CA MET A 1 15.96 -5.00 5.83
C MET A 1 16.41 -3.55 5.96
N ALA A 2 17.65 -3.16 5.64
CA ALA A 2 18.04 -1.75 5.81
C ALA A 2 17.49 -0.90 4.65
N ILE A 3 16.68 0.13 4.93
CA ILE A 3 16.15 1.05 3.92
C ILE A 3 16.99 2.32 3.91
N SER A 4 17.74 2.56 2.83
CA SER A 4 18.44 3.83 2.62
C SER A 4 17.44 4.97 2.44
N SER A 5 17.65 6.11 3.10
CA SER A 5 16.83 7.32 2.91
C SER A 5 17.17 8.10 1.63
N LYS A 6 18.25 7.74 0.93
CA LYS A 6 18.70 8.45 -0.28
C LYS A 6 17.60 8.45 -1.35
N ASN A 7 17.32 9.64 -1.90
CA ASN A 7 16.29 9.89 -2.92
C ASN A 7 14.85 9.53 -2.51
N LYS A 8 14.59 9.34 -1.21
CA LYS A 8 13.24 9.11 -0.67
C LYS A 8 12.73 10.38 -0.01
N ARG A 9 11.43 10.63 -0.16
CA ARG A 9 10.71 11.71 0.51
C ARG A 9 10.17 11.21 1.84
N ARG A 10 9.94 12.13 2.77
CA ARG A 10 9.34 11.84 4.08
C ARG A 10 7.94 12.40 4.17
N VAL A 11 7.09 11.72 4.90
CA VAL A 11 5.75 12.21 5.22
C VAL A 11 5.28 11.65 6.56
N SER A 12 4.66 12.49 7.38
CA SER A 12 4.08 12.08 8.65
C SER A 12 2.56 11.98 8.53
N VAL A 13 1.99 10.86 8.99
CA VAL A 13 0.55 10.59 8.98
C VAL A 13 0.14 9.98 10.33
N GLY A 14 -0.57 10.76 11.13
CA GLY A 14 -0.83 10.42 12.54
C GLY A 14 0.46 10.52 13.36
N ASN A 15 0.76 9.49 14.15
CA ASN A 15 1.97 9.35 14.96
C ASN A 15 3.12 8.62 14.24
N LYS A 16 2.97 8.31 12.94
CA LYS A 16 3.95 7.56 12.16
C LYS A 16 4.59 8.40 11.07
N GLU A 17 5.87 8.18 10.85
CA GLU A 17 6.63 8.71 9.72
C GLU A 17 6.77 7.62 8.65
N TYR A 18 6.71 8.02 7.38
CA TYR A 18 6.88 7.16 6.23
C TYR A 18 7.96 7.72 5.30
N LEU A 19 8.81 6.83 4.79
CA LEU A 19 9.69 7.07 3.64
C LEU A 19 8.99 6.61 2.38
N TRP A 20 8.88 7.47 1.37
CA TRP A 20 8.20 7.15 0.12
C TRP A 20 8.98 7.58 -1.11
N TRP A 21 8.76 6.88 -2.21
CA TRP A 21 9.36 7.16 -3.51
C TRP A 21 8.50 6.60 -4.64
N VAL A 22 8.72 7.14 -5.83
CA VAL A 22 8.16 6.61 -7.09
C VAL A 22 9.26 5.81 -7.80
N PHE A 23 8.88 4.72 -8.43
CA PHE A 23 9.75 3.86 -9.21
C PHE A 23 8.94 3.23 -10.35
N ASP A 24 9.63 2.72 -11.36
CA ASP A 24 9.01 2.07 -12.51
C ASP A 24 9.43 0.60 -12.52
N GLU A 25 8.46 -0.29 -12.59
CA GLU A 25 8.69 -1.74 -12.55
C GLU A 25 7.61 -2.46 -13.37
N TYR A 26 8.06 -3.33 -14.29
CA TYR A 26 7.22 -4.11 -15.19
C TYR A 26 7.39 -5.61 -14.93
N ASP A 27 6.48 -6.42 -15.46
CA ASP A 27 6.44 -7.89 -15.37
C ASP A 27 6.22 -8.40 -13.93
N GLN A 28 5.44 -7.67 -13.13
CA GLN A 28 5.05 -8.11 -11.80
C GLN A 28 3.65 -8.70 -11.77
N THR A 29 3.47 -9.73 -10.93
CA THR A 29 2.16 -10.29 -10.63
C THR A 29 1.26 -9.33 -9.84
N GLU A 30 1.85 -8.32 -9.20
CA GLU A 30 1.15 -7.41 -8.29
C GLU A 30 0.73 -6.10 -8.96
N LEU A 31 1.65 -5.29 -9.48
CA LEU A 31 1.39 -3.99 -10.11
C LEU A 31 2.41 -3.78 -11.24
N ASP A 32 1.95 -3.40 -12.43
CA ASP A 32 2.82 -3.08 -13.57
C ASP A 32 2.88 -1.56 -13.81
N GLY A 33 4.07 -1.08 -14.19
CA GLY A 33 4.35 0.31 -14.56
C GLY A 33 4.82 1.18 -13.40
N ILE A 34 4.46 2.47 -13.45
CA ILE A 34 4.89 3.47 -12.46
C ILE A 34 4.16 3.26 -11.14
N GLN A 35 4.92 3.13 -10.07
CA GLN A 35 4.41 2.81 -8.74
C GLN A 35 4.94 3.77 -7.68
N VAL A 36 4.13 4.00 -6.65
CA VAL A 36 4.56 4.60 -5.40
C VAL A 36 4.70 3.51 -4.34
N LYS A 37 5.78 3.56 -3.56
CA LYS A 37 5.95 2.78 -2.34
C LYS A 37 6.15 3.71 -1.16
N ALA A 38 5.38 3.50 -0.10
CA ALA A 38 5.49 4.22 1.16
C ALA A 38 5.77 3.21 2.28
N VAL A 39 6.94 3.29 2.90
CA VAL A 39 7.36 2.38 3.97
C VAL A 39 7.34 3.13 5.29
N CYS A 40 6.73 2.55 6.32
CA CYS A 40 6.78 3.11 7.66
C CYS A 40 8.23 3.15 8.15
N SER A 41 8.66 4.24 8.78
CA SER A 41 10.05 4.43 9.22
C SER A 41 10.50 3.38 10.26
N ASP A 42 9.55 2.81 11.02
CA ASP A 42 9.78 1.67 11.93
C ASP A 42 9.87 0.31 11.21
N GLN A 43 9.70 0.30 9.88
CA GLN A 43 9.70 -0.87 9.00
C GLN A 43 8.67 -1.95 9.33
N THR A 44 7.65 -1.62 10.13
CA THR A 44 6.58 -2.56 10.47
C THR A 44 5.75 -2.94 9.25
N HIS A 45 5.50 -1.99 8.34
CA HIS A 45 4.68 -2.18 7.16
C HIS A 45 5.05 -1.22 6.03
N PHE A 46 4.53 -1.50 4.84
CA PHE A 46 4.56 -0.59 3.71
C PHE A 46 3.30 -0.71 2.87
N ILE A 47 3.10 0.32 2.04
CA ILE A 47 2.01 0.45 1.10
C ILE A 47 2.60 0.54 -0.30
N LYS A 48 2.00 -0.14 -1.27
CA LYS A 48 2.27 0.05 -2.71
C LYS A 48 0.98 0.43 -3.44
N TYR A 49 1.13 1.29 -4.44
CA TYR A 49 0.04 1.70 -5.32
C TYR A 49 0.61 2.01 -6.71
N GLY A 50 -0.03 1.48 -7.76
CA GLY A 50 0.29 1.83 -9.14
C GLY A 50 -0.39 3.15 -9.53
N LEU A 51 0.32 4.02 -10.23
CA LEU A 51 -0.27 5.25 -10.78
C LEU A 51 -1.00 4.91 -12.09
N GLN A 52 -2.03 5.69 -12.42
CA GLN A 52 -2.81 5.56 -13.66
C GLN A 52 -3.42 4.16 -13.88
N GLN A 53 -3.73 3.47 -12.78
CA GLN A 53 -4.41 2.18 -12.81
C GLN A 53 -5.80 2.28 -13.46
N LYS A 54 -6.19 1.23 -14.19
CA LYS A 54 -7.54 1.11 -14.77
C LYS A 54 -8.60 1.21 -13.67
N PRO A 55 -9.69 1.97 -13.85
CA PRO A 55 -10.71 2.18 -12.83
C PRO A 55 -11.27 0.89 -12.21
N ASP A 56 -11.55 -0.11 -13.05
CA ASP A 56 -12.23 -1.34 -12.64
C ASP A 56 -11.33 -2.33 -11.87
N ASP A 57 -10.02 -2.26 -12.11
CA ASP A 57 -9.02 -3.19 -11.53
C ASP A 57 -8.13 -2.52 -10.49
N ARG A 58 -8.46 -1.29 -10.11
CA ARG A 58 -7.60 -0.52 -9.23
C ARG A 58 -7.46 -1.18 -7.87
N LYS A 59 -6.21 -1.27 -7.41
CA LYS A 59 -5.88 -1.85 -6.12
C LYS A 59 -4.76 -1.10 -5.43
N LEU A 60 -4.72 -1.28 -4.12
CA LEU A 60 -3.66 -0.80 -3.25
C LEU A 60 -3.21 -1.95 -2.38
N VAL A 61 -1.91 -2.11 -2.25
CA VAL A 61 -1.30 -3.22 -1.54
C VAL A 61 -0.83 -2.74 -0.18
N LEU A 62 -1.26 -3.45 0.86
CA LEU A 62 -0.73 -3.36 2.20
C LEU A 62 0.14 -4.59 2.43
N ALA A 63 1.35 -4.42 2.94
CA ALA A 63 2.17 -5.56 3.31
C ALA A 63 3.06 -5.25 4.52
N TRP A 64 3.28 -6.27 5.34
CA TRP A 64 4.05 -6.20 6.57
C TRP A 64 4.82 -7.50 6.79
N GLU A 65 5.68 -7.51 7.81
CA GLU A 65 6.52 -8.67 8.14
C GLU A 65 7.36 -9.18 6.94
N ASN A 66 7.90 -8.26 6.12
CA ASN A 66 8.66 -8.58 4.90
C ASN A 66 7.86 -9.39 3.86
N TYR A 67 6.63 -8.98 3.55
CA TYR A 67 5.75 -9.64 2.57
C TYR A 67 5.22 -11.02 2.99
N THR A 68 5.47 -11.49 4.22
CA THR A 68 4.78 -12.69 4.72
C THR A 68 3.28 -12.43 4.87
N LYS A 69 2.88 -11.20 5.19
CA LYS A 69 1.48 -10.78 5.24
C LYS A 69 1.21 -9.70 4.21
N LEU A 70 0.15 -9.87 3.44
CA LEU A 70 -0.27 -8.90 2.42
C LEU A 70 -1.79 -8.85 2.27
N VAL A 71 -2.31 -7.67 1.94
CA VAL A 71 -3.72 -7.45 1.64
C VAL A 71 -3.82 -6.52 0.43
N HIS A 72 -4.57 -6.93 -0.58
CA HIS A 72 -4.93 -6.11 -1.75
C HIS A 72 -6.31 -5.50 -1.51
N LEU A 73 -6.34 -4.20 -1.27
CA LEU A 73 -7.55 -3.42 -1.13
C LEU A 73 -8.08 -3.01 -2.50
N SER A 74 -9.37 -3.25 -2.73
CA SER A 74 -10.03 -2.93 -4.00
C SER A 74 -10.47 -1.48 -4.08
N SER A 75 -10.47 -0.95 -5.29
CA SER A 75 -11.10 0.33 -5.66
C SER A 75 -10.66 1.51 -4.78
N PRO A 76 -9.35 1.74 -4.57
CA PRO A 76 -8.90 2.99 -3.97
C PRO A 76 -9.30 4.20 -4.85
N PRO A 77 -9.42 5.41 -4.29
CA PRO A 77 -9.55 6.63 -5.09
C PRO A 77 -8.27 6.87 -5.91
N VAL A 78 -8.31 7.86 -6.81
CA VAL A 78 -7.12 8.30 -7.55
C VAL A 78 -6.36 9.22 -6.59
N PHE A 79 -5.07 9.00 -6.39
CA PHE A 79 -4.23 9.81 -5.48
C PHE A 79 -3.26 10.74 -6.24
N GLU A 80 -3.05 10.45 -7.51
CA GLU A 80 -2.31 11.23 -8.48
C GLU A 80 -3.19 12.29 -9.16
N ASP A 81 -2.55 13.28 -9.77
CA ASP A 81 -3.25 14.23 -10.64
C ASP A 81 -3.55 13.66 -12.04
N ASN A 82 -4.16 14.48 -12.89
CA ASN A 82 -4.53 14.10 -14.25
C ASN A 82 -3.32 13.81 -15.17
N GLU A 83 -2.12 14.23 -14.77
CA GLU A 83 -0.87 13.93 -15.48
C GLU A 83 -0.20 12.64 -14.97
N GLY A 84 -0.80 11.98 -13.97
CA GLY A 84 -0.24 10.78 -13.36
C GLY A 84 0.84 11.07 -12.32
N ILE A 85 0.96 12.31 -11.84
CA ILE A 85 1.99 12.70 -10.88
C ILE A 85 1.41 12.62 -9.46
N ILE A 86 2.07 11.84 -8.59
CA ILE A 86 1.69 11.74 -7.19
C ILE A 86 2.44 12.78 -6.32
N SER A 87 1.66 13.59 -5.61
CA SER A 87 2.18 14.61 -4.69
C SER A 87 2.34 14.05 -3.26
N THR A 88 3.05 14.80 -2.40
CA THR A 88 3.10 14.46 -0.96
C THR A 88 1.70 14.44 -0.33
N ALA A 89 0.77 15.30 -0.79
CA ALA A 89 -0.61 15.31 -0.32
C ALA A 89 -1.34 14.03 -0.75
N GLY A 90 -1.20 13.62 -2.01
CA GLY A 90 -1.74 12.34 -2.51
C GLY A 90 -1.23 11.13 -1.73
N VAL A 91 0.06 11.10 -1.38
CA VAL A 91 0.62 10.04 -0.51
C VAL A 91 0.02 10.08 0.90
N LYS A 92 -0.21 11.27 1.49
CA LYS A 92 -0.90 11.37 2.79
C LYS A 92 -2.31 10.81 2.71
N GLU A 93 -3.06 11.19 1.69
CA GLU A 93 -4.43 10.71 1.46
C GLU A 93 -4.45 9.20 1.25
N MET A 94 -3.49 8.66 0.50
CA MET A 94 -3.31 7.23 0.30
C MET A 94 -3.13 6.49 1.64
N ILE A 95 -2.18 6.93 2.47
CA ILE A 95 -1.92 6.32 3.78
C ILE A 95 -3.14 6.44 4.70
N GLN A 96 -3.81 7.60 4.72
CA GLN A 96 -5.02 7.83 5.50
C GLN A 96 -6.18 6.95 5.03
N TRP A 97 -6.34 6.76 3.72
CA TRP A 97 -7.38 5.92 3.14
C TRP A 97 -7.25 4.49 3.65
N CYS A 98 -6.04 3.93 3.72
CA CYS A 98 -5.77 2.58 4.22
C CYS A 98 -6.21 2.36 5.68
N LYS A 99 -6.30 3.44 6.47
CA LYS A 99 -6.70 3.40 7.89
C LYS A 99 -8.22 3.45 8.09
N LYS A 100 -9.01 3.63 7.01
CA LYS A 100 -10.48 3.64 7.09
C LYS A 100 -11.00 2.26 7.48
N GLU A 101 -12.14 2.21 8.17
CA GLU A 101 -12.68 0.97 8.75
C GLU A 101 -13.20 -0.05 7.73
N ARG A 102 -13.57 0.39 6.54
CA ARG A 102 -14.22 -0.45 5.54
C ARG A 102 -13.46 -0.42 4.22
N HIS A 103 -12.95 -1.58 3.84
CA HIS A 103 -12.39 -1.84 2.52
C HIS A 103 -12.90 -3.18 2.01
N ARG A 104 -13.09 -3.25 0.69
CA ARG A 104 -13.23 -4.52 -0.02
C ARG A 104 -11.83 -5.10 -0.21
N ILE A 105 -11.69 -6.39 0.06
CA ILE A 105 -10.44 -7.13 -0.11
C ILE A 105 -10.57 -7.95 -1.40
N GLN A 106 -9.59 -7.79 -2.29
CA GLN A 106 -9.50 -8.53 -3.56
C GLN A 106 -8.70 -9.83 -3.37
N TYR A 107 -7.65 -9.75 -2.56
CA TYR A 107 -6.73 -10.84 -2.29
C TYR A 107 -6.00 -10.57 -0.97
N SER A 108 -5.58 -11.63 -0.29
CA SER A 108 -4.77 -11.51 0.91
C SER A 108 -4.00 -12.79 1.17
N CYS A 109 -2.84 -12.67 1.82
CA CYS A 109 -1.99 -13.78 2.21
C CYS A 109 -1.54 -13.60 3.66
N ASP A 110 -1.51 -14.70 4.41
CA ASP A 110 -0.90 -14.77 5.74
C ASP A 110 0.10 -15.96 5.76
N GLY A 111 1.39 -15.63 5.66
CA GLY A 111 2.46 -16.59 5.46
C GLY A 111 2.29 -17.32 4.12
N ASN A 112 2.05 -18.63 4.20
CA ASN A 112 1.82 -19.49 3.03
C ASN A 112 0.33 -19.69 2.73
N LYS A 113 -0.56 -19.08 3.51
CA LYS A 113 -2.02 -19.23 3.36
C LYS A 113 -2.58 -18.12 2.47
N ASN A 114 -3.05 -18.48 1.29
CA ASN A 114 -3.61 -17.56 0.29
C ASN A 114 -5.13 -17.74 0.08
N ASP A 115 -5.74 -18.74 0.71
CA ASP A 115 -7.16 -19.10 0.67
C ASP A 115 -7.91 -18.61 1.93
N LEU A 116 -7.61 -17.40 2.38
CA LEU A 116 -8.21 -16.82 3.58
C LEU A 116 -9.72 -16.60 3.41
N THR A 117 -10.49 -17.09 4.37
CA THR A 117 -11.93 -16.81 4.48
C THR A 117 -12.18 -15.32 4.73
N GLU A 118 -13.35 -14.79 4.35
CA GLU A 118 -13.68 -13.36 4.54
C GLU A 118 -13.40 -12.87 5.98
N THR A 119 -13.73 -13.68 6.99
CA THR A 119 -13.43 -13.39 8.39
C THR A 119 -11.93 -13.23 8.64
N GLU A 120 -11.10 -14.14 8.12
CA GLU A 120 -9.64 -14.08 8.27
C GLU A 120 -9.05 -12.86 7.54
N GLN A 121 -9.54 -12.55 6.34
CA GLN A 121 -9.13 -11.36 5.61
C GLN A 121 -9.41 -10.07 6.41
N GLN A 122 -10.59 -9.98 7.03
CA GLN A 122 -10.95 -8.83 7.87
C GLN A 122 -10.14 -8.77 9.17
N LEU A 123 -9.78 -9.92 9.76
CA LEU A 123 -8.89 -9.97 10.93
C LEU A 123 -7.49 -9.48 10.57
N LEU A 124 -6.95 -9.91 9.44
CA LEU A 124 -5.65 -9.50 8.93
C LEU A 124 -5.61 -7.98 8.64
N LEU A 125 -6.66 -7.43 8.03
CA LEU A 125 -6.78 -5.99 7.82
C LEU A 125 -6.91 -5.21 9.14
N LYS A 126 -7.60 -5.76 10.14
CA LYS A 126 -7.67 -5.16 11.49
C LYS A 126 -6.32 -5.16 12.18
N GLU A 127 -5.51 -6.21 12.02
CA GLU A 127 -4.14 -6.27 12.52
C GLU A 127 -3.29 -5.15 11.90
N TYR A 128 -3.33 -4.99 10.58
CA TYR A 128 -2.63 -3.91 9.89
C TYR A 128 -2.95 -2.53 10.48
N ARG A 129 -4.22 -2.26 10.79
CA ARG A 129 -4.65 -0.95 11.33
C ARG A 129 -4.12 -0.65 12.74
N LYS A 130 -3.74 -1.68 13.51
CA LYS A 130 -3.11 -1.49 14.82
C LYS A 130 -1.65 -1.06 14.71
N ASN A 131 -1.04 -1.26 13.53
CA ASN A 131 0.32 -0.81 13.24
C ASN A 131 0.32 0.67 12.92
#